data_AF-A0A951EXL3-F1
#
_entry.id   AF-A0A951EXL3-F1
#
_cell.length_a   1.000
_cell.length_b   1.000
_cell.length_c   1.000
_cell.angle_alpha   90.00
_cell.angle_beta   90.00
_cell.angle_gamma   90.00
#
_symmetry.space_group_name_H-M   'P 1'
#
loop_
_entity.id
_entity.type
_entity.pdbx_description
1 polymer ?
#
loop_
_entity_poly.entity_id
_entity_poly.type
_entity_poly.pdbx_seq_one_letter_code
_entity_poly.pdbx_strand_id
1 'polypeptide(L)'
;MARADILASIPEYNGGFFDFSATYPLPLTNVGTFHFTIPSGENVLGADISGTFGNPDYSSNTALSDYFVDGQLIEVASCEDPGADCAQGMTPTPWSYTFSNGDLANLASAFASGSLDFNVIQKFPFVVDAGITTLDIQVTPEPSLFFLIAGGLAGVAALRRWKNSTNY
;
A
#
# COMPACT_ATOMS: atom_id res chain seq x y z
N MET A 1 -11.02 -13.40 -15.77
CA MET A 1 -9.59 -13.53 -15.43
C MET A 1 -9.50 -13.68 -13.91
N ALA A 2 -8.59 -14.50 -13.41
CA ALA A 2 -8.43 -14.68 -11.97
C ALA A 2 -7.60 -13.53 -11.40
N ARG A 3 -8.04 -12.97 -10.27
CA ARG A 3 -7.22 -12.06 -9.44
C ARG A 3 -6.10 -12.88 -8.79
N ALA A 4 -4.92 -12.28 -8.68
CA ALA A 4 -3.83 -12.78 -7.85
C ALA A 4 -3.47 -11.73 -6.79
N ASP A 5 -2.84 -12.20 -5.71
CA ASP A 5 -2.44 -11.38 -4.56
C ASP A 5 -0.91 -11.45 -4.41
N ILE A 6 -0.27 -10.31 -4.19
CA ILE A 6 1.16 -10.17 -3.97
C ILE A 6 1.35 -9.67 -2.54
N LEU A 7 1.93 -10.51 -1.70
CA LEU A 7 2.17 -10.20 -0.28
C LEU A 7 3.63 -9.78 -0.09
N ALA A 8 3.81 -8.63 0.57
CA ALA A 8 5.09 -8.16 1.07
C ALA A 8 4.96 -7.77 2.54
N SER A 9 6.00 -7.97 3.34
CA SER A 9 6.03 -7.55 4.72
C SER A 9 7.34 -6.88 5.08
N ILE A 10 7.25 -5.95 6.04
CA ILE A 10 8.40 -5.39 6.75
C ILE A 10 8.38 -5.92 8.19
N PRO A 11 9.56 -6.16 8.80
CA PRO A 11 9.65 -6.64 10.16
C PRO A 11 9.15 -5.58 11.16
N GLU A 12 9.07 -5.98 12.43
CA GLU A 12 8.78 -5.05 13.52
C GLU A 12 9.80 -3.91 13.59
N TYR A 13 9.34 -2.76 14.06
CA TYR A 13 10.15 -1.58 14.27
C TYR A 13 10.09 -1.17 15.74
N ASN A 14 11.27 -0.89 16.29
CA ASN A 14 11.46 -0.42 17.64
C ASN A 14 12.22 0.90 17.59
N GLY A 15 11.54 1.99 17.87
CA GLY A 15 12.08 3.34 17.76
C GLY A 15 13.07 3.70 18.87
N GLY A 16 13.65 4.90 18.75
CA GLY A 16 14.39 5.51 19.85
C GLY A 16 13.46 6.03 20.95
N PHE A 17 13.96 6.07 22.18
CA PHE A 17 13.27 6.75 23.28
C PHE A 17 13.50 8.26 23.18
N PHE A 18 12.41 9.04 23.22
CA PHE A 18 12.44 10.50 23.31
C PHE A 18 11.60 10.97 24.51
N ASP A 19 12.04 12.00 25.22
CA ASP A 19 11.33 12.55 26.37
C ASP A 19 10.65 13.89 26.05
N PHE A 20 10.03 14.49 27.06
CA PHE A 20 9.36 15.80 26.94
C PHE A 20 10.29 16.98 26.62
N SER A 21 11.62 16.78 26.57
CA SER A 21 12.56 17.83 26.15
C SER A 21 12.72 17.94 24.63
N ALA A 22 12.31 16.91 23.89
CA ALA A 22 12.28 16.96 22.43
C ALA A 22 11.16 17.88 21.91
N THR A 23 11.33 18.39 20.67
CA THR A 23 10.30 19.17 19.98
C THR A 23 9.48 18.24 19.09
N TYR A 24 8.17 18.19 19.34
CA TYR A 24 7.23 17.36 18.58
C TYR A 24 6.39 18.21 17.60
N PRO A 25 5.98 17.65 16.44
CA PRO A 25 6.29 16.29 15.97
C PRO A 25 7.77 16.11 15.59
N LEU A 26 8.29 14.90 15.78
CA LEU A 26 9.65 14.55 15.34
C LEU A 26 9.72 14.49 13.80
N PRO A 27 10.91 14.63 13.19
CA PRO A 27 11.08 14.44 11.76
C PRO A 27 10.60 13.06 11.29
N LEU A 28 10.16 13.00 10.02
CA LEU A 28 9.76 11.77 9.36
C LEU A 28 10.88 10.73 9.42
N THR A 29 10.56 9.53 9.91
CA THR A 29 11.49 8.41 9.99
C THR A 29 11.02 7.29 9.09
N ASN A 30 11.91 6.78 8.22
CA ASN A 30 11.64 5.57 7.45
C ASN A 30 11.73 4.37 8.38
N VAL A 31 10.62 3.65 8.48
CA VAL A 31 10.45 2.46 9.33
C VAL A 31 10.87 1.20 8.57
N GLY A 32 10.65 1.21 7.25
CA GLY A 32 11.08 0.17 6.34
C GLY A 32 10.59 0.44 4.93
N THR A 33 10.95 -0.47 4.03
CA THR A 33 10.55 -0.42 2.62
C THR A 33 10.02 -1.78 2.20
N PHE A 34 8.81 -1.80 1.65
CA PHE A 34 8.27 -2.99 1.00
C PHE A 34 8.97 -3.21 -0.33
N HIS A 35 9.37 -4.45 -0.60
CA HIS A 35 9.87 -4.87 -1.89
C HIS A 35 8.95 -5.93 -2.49
N PHE A 36 8.54 -5.72 -3.74
CA PHE A 36 7.63 -6.61 -4.45
C PHE A 36 7.89 -6.56 -5.96
N THR A 37 7.27 -7.46 -6.71
CA THR A 37 7.36 -7.47 -8.18
C THR A 37 5.98 -7.69 -8.75
N ILE A 38 5.46 -6.69 -9.47
CA ILE A 38 4.24 -6.84 -10.26
C ILE A 38 4.59 -7.62 -11.54
N PRO A 39 4.00 -8.80 -11.79
CA PRO A 39 4.26 -9.56 -12.99
C PRO A 39 3.97 -8.74 -14.26
N SER A 40 4.80 -8.93 -15.28
CA SER A 40 4.61 -8.24 -16.57
C SER A 40 3.24 -8.59 -17.18
N GLY A 41 2.49 -7.58 -17.60
CA GLY A 41 1.16 -7.75 -18.18
C GLY A 41 0.05 -7.89 -17.14
N GLU A 42 0.33 -7.59 -15.86
CA GLU A 42 -0.68 -7.43 -14.83
C GLU A 42 -0.87 -5.95 -14.45
N ASN A 43 -2.10 -5.62 -14.07
CA ASN A 43 -2.49 -4.32 -13.57
C ASN A 43 -2.87 -4.42 -12.11
N VAL A 44 -2.45 -3.43 -11.33
CA VAL A 44 -2.89 -3.30 -9.93
C VAL A 44 -4.34 -2.84 -9.89
N LEU A 45 -5.17 -3.63 -9.23
CA LEU A 45 -6.60 -3.37 -9.03
C LEU A 45 -6.90 -2.72 -7.68
N GLY A 46 -6.07 -3.03 -6.69
CA GLY A 46 -6.25 -2.65 -5.30
C GLY A 46 -4.98 -2.93 -4.51
N ALA A 47 -4.91 -2.35 -3.32
CA ALA A 47 -3.98 -2.79 -2.30
C ALA A 47 -4.56 -2.52 -0.91
N ASP A 48 -4.12 -3.33 0.05
CA ASP A 48 -4.39 -3.16 1.47
C ASP A 48 -3.06 -3.16 2.22
N ILE A 49 -2.92 -2.29 3.22
CA ILE A 49 -1.81 -2.31 4.17
C ILE A 49 -2.34 -2.48 5.58
N SER A 50 -1.66 -3.27 6.40
CA SER A 50 -2.08 -3.58 7.76
C SER A 50 -0.88 -3.79 8.69
N GLY A 51 -1.09 -3.56 9.98
CA GLY A 51 -0.08 -3.76 11.01
C GLY A 51 -0.65 -3.56 12.41
N THR A 52 0.22 -3.28 13.37
CA THR A 52 -0.18 -2.93 14.74
C THR A 52 0.54 -1.69 15.25
N PHE A 53 -0.12 -0.93 16.12
CA PHE A 53 0.50 -0.01 17.05
C PHE A 53 1.04 -0.80 18.25
N GLY A 54 2.32 -0.62 18.58
CA GLY A 54 3.03 -1.52 19.50
C GLY A 54 3.40 -2.86 18.84
N ASN A 55 4.18 -3.67 19.54
CA ASN A 55 4.57 -5.01 19.14
C ASN A 55 4.69 -5.97 20.35
N PRO A 56 4.60 -7.29 20.16
CA PRO A 56 4.65 -8.25 21.27
C PRO A 56 6.03 -8.36 21.93
N ASP A 57 7.10 -8.01 21.21
CA ASP A 57 8.47 -8.28 21.65
C ASP A 57 9.05 -7.18 22.56
N TYR A 58 8.56 -5.93 22.45
CA TYR A 58 9.12 -4.78 23.17
C TYR A 58 8.09 -4.06 24.02
N SER A 59 7.00 -3.59 23.42
CA SER A 59 5.93 -2.87 24.11
C SER A 59 4.58 -3.09 23.45
N SER A 60 3.57 -3.42 24.25
CA SER A 60 2.20 -3.56 23.78
C SER A 60 1.53 -2.25 23.37
N ASN A 61 2.15 -1.10 23.66
CA ASN A 61 1.70 0.23 23.26
C ASN A 61 2.80 1.00 22.53
N THR A 62 2.44 2.14 21.95
CA THR A 62 3.37 3.02 21.23
C THR A 62 3.11 4.48 21.58
N ALA A 63 4.12 5.33 21.45
CA ALA A 63 3.93 6.78 21.48
C ALA A 63 2.96 7.22 20.38
N LEU A 64 2.26 8.35 20.59
CA LEU A 64 1.36 8.89 19.57
C LEU A 64 2.13 9.09 18.28
N SER A 65 1.59 8.56 17.19
CA SER A 65 2.30 8.47 15.91
C SER A 65 1.34 8.37 14.73
N ASP A 66 1.78 8.91 13.59
CA ASP A 66 1.10 8.74 12.30
C ASP A 66 1.99 7.94 11.36
N TYR A 67 1.40 7.00 10.65
CA TYR A 67 2.07 6.14 9.68
C TYR A 67 1.69 6.53 8.27
N PHE A 68 2.70 6.60 7.41
CA PHE A 68 2.57 7.06 6.03
C PHE A 68 3.24 6.11 5.06
N VAL A 69 2.80 6.14 3.80
CA VAL A 69 3.53 5.53 2.68
C VAL A 69 4.01 6.57 1.68
N ASP A 70 5.07 6.24 0.95
CA ASP A 70 5.70 7.09 -0.08
C ASP A 70 6.06 8.48 0.48
N GLY A 71 6.80 8.47 1.59
CA GLY A 71 7.08 9.67 2.37
C GLY A 71 5.92 10.04 3.29
N GLN A 72 5.26 11.16 3.02
CA GLN A 72 4.05 11.63 3.74
C GLN A 72 2.85 11.76 2.80
N LEU A 73 2.86 11.05 1.69
CA LEU A 73 1.86 11.24 0.63
C LEU A 73 0.48 10.74 1.05
N ILE A 74 0.43 9.57 1.70
CA ILE A 74 -0.81 8.93 2.15
C ILE A 74 -0.63 8.48 3.60
N GLU A 75 -1.47 8.99 4.49
CA GLU A 75 -1.58 8.50 5.88
C GLU A 75 -2.42 7.22 5.87
N VAL A 76 -1.86 6.14 6.43
CA VAL A 76 -2.49 4.81 6.47
C VAL A 76 -2.96 4.42 7.86
N ALA A 77 -2.42 5.04 8.90
CA ALA A 77 -2.88 4.86 10.28
C ALA A 77 -2.42 6.01 11.16
N SER A 78 -3.18 6.32 12.22
CA SER A 78 -2.78 7.29 13.23
C SER A 78 -3.23 6.89 14.63
N CYS A 79 -2.40 7.22 15.62
CA CYS A 79 -2.69 7.10 17.05
C CYS A 79 -2.57 8.48 17.68
N GLU A 80 -3.70 9.19 17.79
CA GLU A 80 -3.72 10.62 18.14
C GLU A 80 -4.15 10.91 19.58
N ASP A 81 -4.83 9.97 20.23
CA ASP A 81 -5.37 10.16 21.58
C ASP A 81 -4.50 9.38 22.59
N PRO A 82 -3.89 10.06 23.58
CA PRO A 82 -3.13 9.38 24.63
C PRO A 82 -3.98 8.44 25.47
N GLY A 83 -5.31 8.51 25.45
CA GLY A 83 -6.21 7.58 26.12
C GLY A 83 -6.68 6.40 25.24
N ALA A 84 -6.32 6.35 23.96
CA ALA A 84 -6.73 5.27 23.07
C ALA A 84 -5.92 3.99 23.28
N ASP A 85 -6.49 2.85 22.86
CA ASP A 85 -5.87 1.54 22.99
C ASP A 85 -4.50 1.45 22.30
N CYS A 86 -4.27 2.20 21.22
CA CYS A 86 -2.97 2.26 20.57
C CYS A 86 -1.86 2.85 21.47
N ALA A 87 -2.21 3.74 22.40
CA ALA A 87 -1.27 4.43 23.28
C ALA A 87 -1.19 3.83 24.69
N GLN A 88 -2.25 3.16 25.18
CA GLN A 88 -2.29 2.59 26.54
C GLN A 88 -2.68 1.11 26.61
N GLY A 89 -2.94 0.48 25.46
CA GLY A 89 -3.38 -0.90 25.39
C GLY A 89 -2.38 -1.87 26.02
N MET A 90 -2.91 -2.97 26.56
CA MET A 90 -2.08 -4.07 27.08
C MET A 90 -1.67 -5.06 25.99
N THR A 91 -2.18 -4.90 24.77
CA THR A 91 -1.85 -5.71 23.59
C THR A 91 -1.66 -4.79 22.39
N PRO A 92 -0.80 -5.16 21.42
CA PRO A 92 -0.67 -4.41 20.17
C PRO A 92 -2.03 -4.16 19.51
N THR A 93 -2.29 -2.92 19.11
CA THR A 93 -3.58 -2.51 18.54
C THR A 93 -3.54 -2.63 17.02
N PRO A 94 -4.35 -3.50 16.40
CA PRO A 94 -4.32 -3.69 14.94
C PRO A 94 -4.92 -2.49 14.19
N TRP A 95 -4.39 -2.23 13.01
CA TRP A 95 -4.90 -1.25 12.05
C TRP A 95 -4.82 -1.80 10.63
N SER A 96 -5.68 -1.30 9.74
CA SER A 96 -5.64 -1.60 8.31
C SER A 96 -6.16 -0.44 7.48
N TYR A 97 -5.65 -0.31 6.26
CA TYR A 97 -6.01 0.71 5.30
C TYR A 97 -6.14 0.12 3.91
N THR A 98 -7.27 0.39 3.26
CA THR A 98 -7.52 0.02 1.86
C THR A 98 -7.28 1.24 0.99
N PHE A 99 -6.34 1.14 0.05
CA PHE A 99 -6.01 2.25 -0.83
C PHE A 99 -7.16 2.57 -1.79
N SER A 100 -7.53 3.85 -1.86
CA SER A 100 -8.50 4.32 -2.83
C SER A 100 -7.89 4.36 -4.24
N ASN A 101 -8.73 4.51 -5.27
CA ASN A 101 -8.23 4.70 -6.64
C ASN A 101 -7.32 5.94 -6.78
N GLY A 102 -7.56 6.99 -5.98
CA GLY A 102 -6.71 8.17 -5.96
C GLY A 102 -5.32 7.86 -5.39
N ASP A 103 -5.28 7.07 -4.32
CA ASP A 103 -4.04 6.64 -3.69
C ASP A 103 -3.23 5.73 -4.63
N LEU A 104 -3.89 4.75 -5.26
CA LEU A 104 -3.24 3.86 -6.23
C LEU A 104 -2.65 4.64 -7.42
N ALA A 105 -3.33 5.71 -7.87
CA ALA A 105 -2.81 6.58 -8.91
C ALA A 105 -1.58 7.37 -8.44
N ASN A 106 -1.59 7.85 -7.20
CA ASN A 106 -0.44 8.53 -6.57
C ASN A 106 0.75 7.57 -6.38
N LEU A 107 0.49 6.30 -6.07
CA LEU A 107 1.49 5.25 -5.86
C LEU A 107 1.96 4.56 -7.15
N ALA A 108 1.51 5.00 -8.32
CA ALA A 108 1.82 4.33 -9.58
C ALA A 108 3.34 4.22 -9.84
N SER A 109 4.12 5.24 -9.48
CA SER A 109 5.59 5.19 -9.59
C SER A 109 6.22 4.20 -8.61
N ALA A 110 5.75 4.17 -7.37
CA ALA A 110 6.21 3.23 -6.35
C ALA A 110 5.94 1.78 -6.81
N PHE A 111 4.73 1.50 -7.29
CA PHE A 111 4.35 0.18 -7.79
C PHE A 111 5.11 -0.23 -9.04
N ALA A 112 5.36 0.69 -9.98
CA ALA A 112 6.20 0.44 -11.14
C ALA A 112 7.67 0.16 -10.77
N SER A 113 8.16 0.76 -9.69
CA SER A 113 9.52 0.52 -9.18
C SER A 113 9.66 -0.77 -8.34
N GLY A 114 8.53 -1.36 -7.91
CA GLY A 114 8.52 -2.53 -7.03
C GLY A 114 8.94 -2.22 -5.60
N SER A 115 8.81 -0.96 -5.17
CA SER A 115 9.26 -0.48 -3.88
C SER A 115 8.28 0.53 -3.30
N LEU A 116 7.94 0.40 -2.01
CA LEU A 116 7.08 1.36 -1.30
C LEU A 116 7.64 1.62 0.10
N ASP A 117 8.00 2.88 0.37
CA ASP A 117 8.49 3.28 1.69
C ASP A 117 7.36 3.39 2.70
N PHE A 118 7.61 2.93 3.93
CA PHE A 118 6.73 3.06 5.07
C PHE A 118 7.41 3.93 6.13
N ASN A 119 6.74 4.98 6.57
CA ASN A 119 7.31 6.04 7.38
C ASN A 119 6.44 6.34 8.59
N VAL A 120 7.05 6.91 9.63
CA VAL A 120 6.36 7.37 10.83
C VAL A 120 6.73 8.80 11.19
N ILE A 121 5.75 9.53 11.71
CA ILE A 121 5.94 10.76 12.48
C ILE A 121 5.53 10.51 13.92
N GLN A 122 6.46 10.67 14.86
CA GLN A 122 6.16 10.61 16.29
C GLN A 122 5.65 11.98 16.77
N LYS A 123 4.46 11.99 17.38
CA LYS A 123 3.76 13.18 17.88
C LYS A 123 3.88 13.37 19.39
N PHE A 124 4.34 12.37 20.14
CA PHE A 124 4.40 12.43 21.61
C PHE A 124 5.63 11.71 22.16
N PRO A 125 6.07 12.01 23.39
CA PRO A 125 7.17 11.29 24.05
C PRO A 125 7.01 9.77 24.12
N PHE A 126 8.11 9.13 24.53
CA PHE A 126 8.36 7.70 24.62
C PHE A 126 8.85 7.10 23.31
N VAL A 127 8.57 5.82 23.08
CA VAL A 127 9.07 5.03 21.96
C VAL A 127 7.94 4.81 20.96
N VAL A 128 8.23 4.94 19.67
CA VAL A 128 7.35 4.42 18.62
C VAL A 128 7.70 2.97 18.36
N ASP A 129 6.78 2.08 18.66
CA ASP A 129 6.85 0.66 18.35
C ASP A 129 5.77 0.28 17.34
N ALA A 130 6.15 -0.47 16.32
CA ALA A 130 5.24 -0.99 15.30
C ALA A 130 5.49 -2.49 15.11
N GLY A 131 4.41 -3.26 15.00
CA GLY A 131 4.49 -4.68 14.68
C GLY A 131 4.80 -4.94 13.21
N ILE A 132 4.80 -6.22 12.83
CA ILE A 132 4.95 -6.62 11.43
C ILE A 132 3.89 -5.93 10.60
N THR A 133 4.32 -5.19 9.58
CA THR A 133 3.41 -4.51 8.66
C THR A 133 3.39 -5.27 7.34
N THR A 134 2.20 -5.52 6.82
CA THR A 134 1.95 -6.32 5.62
C THR A 134 1.24 -5.49 4.57
N LEU A 135 1.73 -5.55 3.34
CA LEU A 135 1.15 -5.00 2.13
C LEU A 135 0.62 -6.17 1.28
N ASP A 136 -0.67 -6.14 0.96
CA ASP A 136 -1.33 -7.04 0.02
C ASP A 136 -1.72 -6.25 -1.24
N ILE A 137 -1.15 -6.61 -2.38
CA ILE A 137 -1.41 -5.97 -3.67
C ILE A 137 -2.24 -6.91 -4.53
N GLN A 138 -3.42 -6.45 -4.93
CA GLN A 138 -4.31 -7.20 -5.78
C GLN A 138 -4.08 -6.86 -7.25
N VAL A 139 -3.85 -7.88 -8.07
CA VAL A 139 -3.50 -7.74 -9.49
C VAL A 139 -4.40 -8.58 -10.39
N THR A 140 -4.58 -8.12 -11.63
CA THR A 140 -5.24 -8.90 -12.70
C THR A 140 -4.42 -8.82 -13.98
N PRO A 141 -4.39 -9.88 -14.80
CA PRO A 141 -3.89 -9.79 -16.16
C PRO A 141 -4.61 -8.67 -16.94
N GLU A 142 -3.87 -7.94 -17.77
CA GLU A 142 -4.48 -7.01 -18.72
C GLU A 142 -5.41 -7.80 -19.65
N PRO A 143 -6.67 -7.35 -19.88
CA PRO A 143 -7.47 -7.90 -20.95
C PRO A 143 -6.69 -7.71 -22.24
N SER A 144 -6.27 -8.81 -22.86
CA SER A 144 -5.33 -8.81 -23.97
C SER A 144 -5.91 -7.94 -25.07
N LEU A 145 -5.41 -6.70 -25.20
CA LEU A 145 -5.78 -5.78 -26.27
C LEU A 145 -5.56 -6.42 -27.64
N PHE A 146 -4.68 -7.43 -27.72
CA PHE A 146 -4.55 -8.33 -28.85
C PHE A 146 -5.88 -8.95 -29.31
N PHE A 147 -6.76 -9.40 -28.42
CA PHE A 147 -8.06 -9.94 -28.83
C PHE A 147 -9.00 -8.86 -29.34
N LEU A 148 -8.96 -7.66 -28.76
CA LEU A 148 -9.77 -6.52 -29.24
C LEU A 148 -9.28 -6.02 -30.59
N ILE A 149 -7.97 -5.93 -30.79
CA ILE A 149 -7.36 -5.49 -32.06
C ILE A 149 -7.54 -6.58 -33.13
N ALA A 150 -7.26 -7.85 -32.82
CA ALA A 150 -7.44 -8.95 -33.77
C ALA A 150 -8.91 -9.13 -34.15
N GLY A 151 -9.83 -9.04 -33.19
CA GLY A 151 -11.28 -9.05 -33.45
C GLY A 151 -11.72 -7.86 -34.30
N GLY A 152 -11.24 -6.65 -33.99
CA GLY A 152 -11.53 -5.44 -34.77
C GLY A 152 -11.04 -5.56 -36.21
N LEU A 153 -9.80 -6.02 -36.43
CA LEU A 153 -9.23 -6.21 -37.77
C LEU A 153 -9.96 -7.31 -38.56
N ALA A 154 -10.30 -8.43 -37.92
CA ALA A 154 -11.09 -9.49 -38.54
C ALA A 154 -12.49 -9.00 -38.96
N GLY A 155 -13.15 -8.20 -38.11
CA GLY A 155 -14.44 -7.59 -38.41
C GLY A 155 -14.38 -6.63 -39.62
N VAL A 156 -13.37 -5.76 -39.68
CA VAL A 156 -13.16 -4.84 -40.82
C VAL A 156 -12.89 -5.62 -42.12
N ALA A 157 -12.10 -6.69 -42.06
CA ALA A 157 -11.83 -7.54 -43.23
C ALA A 157 -13.10 -8.26 -43.74
N ALA A 158 -13.94 -8.76 -42.83
CA ALA A 158 -15.21 -9.39 -43.20
C ALA A 158 -16.19 -8.40 -43.85
N LEU A 159 -16.30 -7.18 -43.32
CA LEU A 159 -17.15 -6.12 -43.89
C LEU A 159 -16.71 -5.71 -45.31
N ARG A 160 -15.39 -5.62 -45.57
CA ARG A 160 -14.87 -5.39 -46.92
C ARG A 160 -15.24 -6.51 -47.89
N ARG A 161 -15.23 -7.76 -47.45
CA ARG A 161 -15.56 -8.92 -48.29
C ARG A 161 -17.05 -8.96 -48.65
N TRP A 162 -17.93 -8.58 -47.72
CA TRP A 162 -19.38 -8.53 -47.95
C TRP A 162 -19.78 -7.41 -48.91
N LYS A 163 -19.15 -6.23 -48.82
CA LYS A 163 -19.42 -5.11 -49.73
C LYS A 163 -19.09 -5.43 -51.19
N ASN A 164 -18.13 -6.33 -51.43
CA ASN A 164 -17.74 -6.73 -52.78
C ASN A 164 -18.63 -7.85 -53.38
N SER A 165 -19.47 -8.53 -52.58
CA SER A 165 -20.31 -9.63 -53.07
C SER A 165 -21.74 -9.22 -53.47
N THR A 166 -22.12 -7.96 -53.31
CA THR A 166 -23.49 -7.44 -53.56
C THR A 166 -23.64 -6.70 -54.91
N ASN A 167 -22.62 -6.69 -55.75
CA ASN A 167 -22.62 -6.02 -57.08
C ASN A 167 -22.83 -6.99 -58.27
N TYR A 168 -23.58 -8.07 -58.10
CA TYR A 168 -23.96 -8.98 -59.19
C TYR A 168 -25.48 -9.11 -59.31
#